data_AF-A0A497J758-F1
#
_entry.id   AF-A0A497J758-F1
#
_cell.length_a   1.000
_cell.length_b   1.000
_cell.length_c   1.000
_cell.angle_alpha   90.00
_cell.angle_beta   90.00
_cell.angle_gamma   90.00
#
_symmetry.space_group_name_H-M   'P 1'
#
loop_
_entity.id
_entity.type
_entity.pdbx_description
1 polymer ?
#
loop_
_entity_poly.entity_id
_entity_poly.type
_entity_poly.pdbx_seq_one_letter_code
_entity_poly.pdbx_strand_id
1 'polypeptide(L)'
;MEIKVFVSPFCHYCPKVVEKLNEFAIFNERIKTWIIDAFSHDVRKYNILSLPWIVINGKPYLSRNFSEEALALGIARGFLDKEFYRDAMMEGSAIELGKMINRKDDAMAIAELLKDEDIKVRIGAILALKEVKNEEILRVIKEKLKKMLSEYEEINIKDDIRYALKEIFLT
;
A
#
# COMPACT_ATOMS: atom_id res chain seq x y z
N MET A 1 7.21 16.84 4.81
CA MET A 1 6.28 15.84 4.25
C MET A 1 5.39 16.54 3.25
N GLU A 2 5.32 16.02 2.04
CA GLU A 2 4.45 16.53 0.98
C GLU A 2 3.25 15.60 0.84
N ILE A 3 2.03 16.16 0.83
CA ILE A 3 0.79 15.44 0.57
C ILE A 3 0.13 16.11 -0.63
N LYS A 4 -0.16 15.33 -1.67
CA LYS A 4 -0.96 15.76 -2.82
C LYS A 4 -2.29 15.04 -2.76
N VAL A 5 -3.39 15.77 -2.73
CA VAL A 5 -4.74 15.21 -2.84
C VAL A 5 -5.32 15.66 -4.17
N PHE A 6 -5.69 14.68 -4.99
CA PHE A 6 -6.37 14.92 -6.25
C PHE A 6 -7.87 14.84 -6.02
N VAL A 7 -8.57 15.85 -6.52
CA VAL A 7 -10.01 16.06 -6.29
C VAL A 7 -10.70 16.39 -7.60
N SER A 8 -12.03 16.37 -7.59
CA SER A 8 -12.85 16.91 -8.66
C SER A 8 -14.09 17.61 -8.11
N PRO A 9 -14.71 18.54 -8.89
CA PRO A 9 -15.95 19.20 -8.47
C PRO A 9 -17.12 18.24 -8.21
N PHE A 10 -17.11 17.05 -8.80
CA PHE A 10 -18.18 16.05 -8.71
C PHE A 10 -17.95 15.01 -7.59
N CYS A 11 -16.83 15.11 -6.87
CA CYS A 11 -16.46 14.16 -5.83
C CYS A 11 -17.06 14.58 -4.47
N HIS A 12 -18.18 13.97 -4.09
CA HIS A 12 -18.85 14.26 -2.81
C HIS A 12 -17.99 14.01 -1.56
N TYR A 13 -17.01 13.10 -1.63
CA TYR A 13 -16.14 12.76 -0.50
C TYR A 13 -14.89 13.64 -0.39
N CYS A 14 -14.48 14.30 -1.48
CA CYS A 14 -13.22 15.05 -1.54
C CYS A 14 -13.14 16.24 -0.57
N PRO A 15 -14.20 17.04 -0.33
CA PRO A 15 -14.14 18.17 0.60
C PRO A 15 -13.70 17.77 2.00
N LYS A 16 -14.25 16.66 2.54
CA LYS A 16 -13.91 16.16 3.88
C LYS A 16 -12.43 15.78 4.00
N VAL A 17 -11.89 15.15 2.97
CA VAL A 17 -10.47 14.75 2.93
C VAL A 17 -9.55 15.97 2.88
N VAL A 18 -9.90 16.95 2.05
CA VAL A 18 -9.14 18.20 1.92
C VAL A 18 -9.13 18.98 3.22
N GLU A 19 -10.28 19.12 3.87
CA GLU A 19 -10.42 19.78 5.17
C GLU A 19 -9.47 19.18 6.19
N LYS A 20 -9.48 17.84 6.33
CA LYS A 20 -8.61 17.15 7.27
C LYS A 20 -7.13 17.30 6.97
N LEU A 21 -6.74 17.19 5.70
CA LEU A 21 -5.35 17.37 5.28
C LEU A 21 -4.86 18.80 5.50
N ASN A 22 -5.76 19.80 5.40
CA ASN A 22 -5.44 21.18 5.71
C ASN A 22 -5.30 21.40 7.22
N GLU A 23 -6.17 20.81 8.05
CA GLU A 23 -6.00 20.82 9.51
C GLU A 23 -4.61 20.32 9.90
N PHE A 24 -4.18 19.17 9.37
CA PHE A 24 -2.86 18.62 9.66
C PHE A 24 -1.71 19.55 9.22
N ALA A 25 -1.84 20.22 8.07
CA ALA A 25 -0.86 21.19 7.61
C ALA A 25 -0.81 22.46 8.47
N ILE A 26 -1.95 22.91 8.99
CA ILE A 26 -2.05 24.05 9.92
C ILE A 26 -1.39 23.71 11.25
N PHE A 27 -1.64 22.52 11.79
CA PHE A 27 -1.09 22.11 13.09
C PHE A 27 0.39 21.68 13.04
N ASN A 28 0.94 21.41 11.86
CA ASN A 28 2.33 20.98 11.70
C ASN A 28 2.94 21.53 10.41
N GLU A 29 3.75 22.59 10.54
CA GLU A 29 4.42 23.28 9.42
C GLU A 29 5.32 22.37 8.57
N ARG A 30 5.70 21.18 9.07
CA ARG A 30 6.46 20.19 8.30
C ARG A 30 5.60 19.43 7.30
N ILE A 31 4.27 19.56 7.36
CA ILE A 31 3.32 18.98 6.44
C ILE A 31 2.90 20.04 5.43
N LYS A 32 3.08 19.74 4.14
CA LYS A 32 2.64 20.60 3.03
C LYS A 32 1.58 19.85 2.24
N THR A 33 0.38 20.41 2.16
CA THR A 33 -0.75 19.84 1.42
C THR A 33 -0.93 20.58 0.12
N TRP A 34 -1.07 19.85 -0.98
CA TRP A 34 -1.39 20.35 -2.32
C TRP A 34 -2.73 19.76 -2.75
N ILE A 35 -3.66 20.62 -3.15
CA ILE A 35 -4.95 20.21 -3.69
C ILE A 35 -4.85 20.35 -5.21
N ILE A 36 -5.09 19.26 -5.93
CA ILE A 36 -4.83 19.18 -7.37
C ILE A 36 -6.11 18.74 -8.08
N ASP A 37 -6.45 19.41 -9.18
CA ASP A 37 -7.54 18.97 -10.04
C ASP A 37 -7.14 17.70 -10.80
N ALA A 38 -7.92 16.63 -10.60
CA ALA A 38 -7.72 15.33 -11.23
C ALA A 38 -7.93 15.34 -12.75
N PHE A 39 -8.62 16.34 -13.30
CA PHE A 39 -8.85 16.48 -14.74
C PHE A 39 -7.75 17.26 -15.47
N SER A 40 -6.74 17.76 -14.75
CA SER A 40 -5.59 18.44 -15.37
C SER A 40 -4.79 17.50 -16.29
N HIS A 41 -4.24 18.03 -17.38
CA HIS A 41 -3.45 17.23 -18.33
C HIS A 41 -2.16 16.66 -17.70
N ASP A 42 -1.59 17.34 -16.71
CA ASP A 42 -0.28 16.99 -16.12
C ASP A 42 -0.35 15.85 -15.10
N VAL A 43 -1.55 15.42 -14.74
CA VAL A 43 -1.77 14.42 -13.68
C VAL A 43 -2.06 13.02 -14.22
N ARG A 44 -2.19 12.85 -15.54
CA ARG A 44 -2.41 11.53 -16.19
C ARG A 44 -1.35 10.48 -15.82
N LYS A 45 -0.12 10.92 -15.54
CA LYS A 45 0.99 10.05 -15.09
C LYS A 45 0.70 9.33 -13.76
N TYR A 46 -0.25 9.82 -12.96
CA TYR A 46 -0.61 9.21 -11.69
C TYR A 46 -1.63 8.08 -11.83
N ASN A 47 -2.13 7.80 -13.04
CA ASN A 47 -3.12 6.74 -13.33
C ASN A 47 -4.28 6.73 -12.31
N ILE A 48 -4.87 7.91 -12.06
CA ILE A 48 -5.89 8.11 -11.03
C ILE A 48 -7.16 7.34 -11.42
N LEU A 49 -7.49 6.30 -10.66
CA LEU A 49 -8.66 5.44 -10.91
C LEU A 49 -9.91 5.88 -10.14
N SER A 50 -9.73 6.56 -9.01
CA SER A 50 -10.81 7.01 -8.13
C SER A 50 -10.41 8.29 -7.39
N LEU A 51 -11.41 9.01 -6.88
CA LEU A 51 -11.22 10.23 -6.10
C LEU A 51 -11.92 10.11 -4.73
N PRO A 52 -11.39 10.73 -3.67
CA PRO A 52 -10.11 11.46 -3.63
C PRO A 52 -8.92 10.52 -3.76
N TRP A 53 -7.90 10.94 -4.52
CA TRP A 53 -6.64 10.20 -4.63
C TRP A 53 -5.58 10.94 -3.81
N ILE A 54 -4.93 10.26 -2.88
CA ILE A 54 -3.95 10.89 -2.00
C ILE A 54 -2.57 10.35 -2.36
N VAL A 55 -1.55 11.22 -2.37
CA VAL A 55 -0.16 10.88 -2.61
C VAL A 55 0.69 11.53 -1.52
N ILE A 56 1.35 10.72 -0.69
CA ILE A 56 2.22 11.17 0.40
C ILE A 56 3.67 10.92 0.01
N ASN A 57 4.49 11.98 0.01
CA ASN A 57 5.90 11.97 -0.40
C ASN A 57 6.13 11.27 -1.76
N GLY A 58 5.24 11.53 -2.72
CA GLY A 58 5.31 10.95 -4.08
C GLY A 58 4.74 9.54 -4.23
N LYS A 59 4.16 8.95 -3.18
CA LYS A 59 3.57 7.59 -3.20
C LYS A 59 2.07 7.62 -2.96
N PRO A 60 1.24 6.91 -3.72
CA PRO A 60 -0.19 6.95 -3.48
C PRO A 60 -0.58 6.25 -2.17
N TYR A 61 -1.60 6.79 -1.53
CA TYR A 61 -2.24 6.30 -0.32
C TYR A 61 -3.58 5.69 -0.73
N LEU A 62 -3.67 4.37 -0.62
CA LEU A 62 -4.87 3.59 -0.89
C LEU A 62 -5.56 3.31 0.45
N SER A 63 -6.62 4.05 0.75
CA SER A 63 -7.57 3.67 1.80
C SER A 63 -8.95 3.64 1.19
N ARG A 64 -9.61 2.48 1.26
CA ARG A 64 -10.93 2.26 0.68
C ARG A 64 -12.04 2.80 1.59
N ASN A 65 -11.73 2.94 2.89
CA ASN A 65 -12.59 3.51 3.92
C ASN A 65 -11.90 4.71 4.54
N PHE A 66 -12.17 5.91 4.01
CA PHE A 66 -11.67 7.15 4.59
C PHE A 66 -12.17 7.32 6.03
N SER A 67 -11.30 7.10 7.02
CA SER A 67 -11.49 7.55 8.40
C SER A 67 -10.42 8.57 8.78
N GLU A 68 -10.78 9.50 9.66
CA GLU A 68 -9.85 10.53 10.13
C GLU A 68 -8.68 9.91 10.89
N GLU A 69 -8.96 8.82 11.62
CA GLU A 69 -7.98 8.05 12.35
C GLU A 69 -6.99 7.38 11.40
N ALA A 70 -7.45 6.75 10.31
CA ALA A 70 -6.59 6.09 9.34
C ALA A 70 -5.69 7.09 8.59
N LEU A 71 -6.22 8.28 8.28
CA LEU A 71 -5.46 9.35 7.65
C LEU A 71 -4.42 9.94 8.61
N ALA A 72 -4.82 10.23 9.85
CA ALA A 72 -3.92 10.72 10.90
C ALA A 72 -2.80 9.71 11.19
N LEU A 73 -3.14 8.42 11.26
CA LEU A 73 -2.19 7.34 11.47
C LEU A 73 -1.21 7.21 10.29
N GLY A 74 -1.71 7.27 9.06
CA GLY A 74 -0.87 7.24 7.86
C GLY A 74 0.10 8.43 7.78
N ILE A 75 -0.35 9.61 8.22
CA ILE A 75 0.47 10.83 8.30
C ILE A 75 1.49 10.76 9.43
N ALA A 76 1.09 10.32 10.63
CA ALA A 76 1.94 10.27 11.81
C ALA A 76 3.04 9.20 11.68
N ARG A 77 2.71 8.05 11.08
CA ARG A 77 3.66 6.94 10.90
C ARG A 77 4.57 7.16 9.69
N GLY A 78 4.21 8.05 8.76
CA GLY A 78 5.01 8.39 7.59
C GLY A 78 5.27 7.24 6.60
N PHE A 79 4.83 6.02 6.90
CA PHE A 79 5.07 4.84 6.09
C PHE A 79 3.99 3.78 6.29
N LEU A 80 3.69 3.12 5.18
CA LEU A 80 3.02 1.85 5.02
C LEU A 80 3.69 0.84 5.97
N ASP A 81 3.08 0.57 7.11
CA ASP A 81 3.57 -0.41 8.09
C ASP A 81 2.82 -1.73 7.95
N LYS A 82 3.20 -2.72 8.76
CA LYS A 82 2.61 -4.07 8.70
C LYS A 82 1.07 -4.03 8.83
N GLU A 83 0.54 -3.16 9.69
CA GLU A 83 -0.91 -3.01 9.90
C GLU A 83 -1.60 -2.40 8.68
N PHE A 84 -1.04 -1.36 8.08
CA PHE A 84 -1.55 -0.82 6.83
C PHE A 84 -1.63 -1.89 5.73
N TYR A 85 -0.56 -2.67 5.54
CA TYR A 85 -0.56 -3.72 4.52
C TYR A 85 -1.57 -4.81 4.83
N ARG A 86 -1.71 -5.18 6.11
CA ARG A 86 -2.68 -6.17 6.57
C ARG A 86 -4.11 -5.73 6.24
N ASP A 87 -4.46 -4.48 6.56
CA ASP A 87 -5.77 -3.92 6.26
C ASP A 87 -6.04 -3.89 4.76
N ALA A 88 -5.04 -3.48 3.95
CA ALA A 88 -5.15 -3.51 2.50
C ALA A 88 -5.39 -4.93 1.94
N MET A 89 -4.80 -5.96 2.56
CA MET A 89 -5.08 -7.36 2.19
C MET A 89 -6.51 -7.78 2.56
N MET A 90 -7.00 -7.38 3.75
CA MET A 90 -8.37 -7.67 4.18
C MET A 90 -9.42 -6.98 3.30
N GLU A 91 -9.15 -5.76 2.85
CA GLU A 91 -10.06 -4.94 2.04
C GLU A 91 -10.02 -5.25 0.53
N GLY A 92 -9.22 -6.23 0.10
CA GLY A 92 -9.16 -6.67 -1.30
C GLY A 92 -8.40 -5.72 -2.24
N SER A 93 -7.52 -4.88 -1.70
CA SER A 93 -6.68 -3.94 -2.45
C SER A 93 -5.32 -4.53 -2.84
N ALA A 94 -5.07 -5.81 -2.54
CA ALA A 94 -3.80 -6.50 -2.68
C ALA A 94 -3.12 -6.33 -4.06
N ILE A 95 -3.84 -6.62 -5.14
CA ILE A 95 -3.32 -6.60 -6.52
C ILE A 95 -2.86 -5.18 -6.88
N GLU A 96 -3.70 -4.18 -6.63
CA GLU A 96 -3.39 -2.81 -7.00
C GLU A 96 -2.24 -2.26 -6.19
N LEU A 97 -2.21 -2.55 -4.89
CA LEU A 97 -1.09 -2.20 -4.03
C LEU A 97 0.22 -2.85 -4.53
N GLY A 98 0.17 -4.12 -4.92
CA GLY A 98 1.28 -4.88 -5.48
C GLY A 98 1.93 -4.22 -6.70
N LYS A 99 1.11 -3.75 -7.66
CA LYS A 99 1.59 -3.03 -8.86
C LYS A 99 2.35 -1.74 -8.54
N MET A 100 2.12 -1.18 -7.36
CA MET A 100 2.67 0.11 -6.93
C MET A 100 3.91 -0.05 -6.05
N ILE A 101 4.22 -1.26 -5.61
CA ILE A 101 5.40 -1.54 -4.79
C ILE A 101 6.67 -1.29 -5.60
N ASN A 102 7.46 -0.33 -5.15
CA ASN A 102 8.77 -0.02 -5.71
C ASN A 102 9.85 0.19 -4.64
N ARG A 103 9.62 -0.30 -3.42
CA ARG A 103 10.62 -0.29 -2.34
C ARG A 103 10.75 -1.67 -1.72
N LYS A 104 11.98 -2.01 -1.40
CA LYS A 104 12.32 -3.25 -0.69
C LYS A 104 11.59 -3.36 0.65
N ASP A 105 11.57 -2.31 1.47
CA ASP A 105 10.95 -2.35 2.80
C ASP A 105 9.45 -2.68 2.73
N ASP A 106 8.78 -2.14 1.72
CA ASP A 106 7.34 -2.30 1.48
C ASP A 106 7.04 -3.76 1.09
N ALA A 107 7.82 -4.31 0.15
CA ALA A 107 7.72 -5.73 -0.23
C ALA A 107 8.07 -6.67 0.94
N MET A 108 9.06 -6.30 1.76
CA MET A 108 9.45 -7.08 2.95
C MET A 108 8.33 -7.09 3.99
N ALA A 109 7.68 -5.94 4.24
CA ALA A 109 6.55 -5.86 5.14
C ALA A 109 5.38 -6.74 4.68
N ILE A 110 5.10 -6.77 3.37
CA ILE A 110 4.09 -7.66 2.78
C ILE A 110 4.50 -9.13 2.92
N ALA A 111 5.77 -9.47 2.68
CA ALA A 111 6.24 -10.86 2.83
C ALA A 111 6.10 -11.37 4.28
N GLU A 112 6.27 -10.51 5.28
CA GLU A 112 6.04 -10.86 6.69
C GLU A 112 4.56 -11.20 7.00
N LEU A 113 3.61 -10.73 6.18
CA LEU A 113 2.18 -11.04 6.32
C LEU A 113 1.81 -12.46 5.89
N LEU A 114 2.71 -13.22 5.26
CA LEU A 114 2.50 -14.65 5.01
C LEU A 114 2.40 -15.49 6.30
N LYS A 115 2.67 -14.86 7.45
CA LYS A 115 2.56 -15.46 8.78
C LYS A 115 1.37 -14.94 9.57
N ASP A 116 0.50 -14.16 8.93
CA ASP A 116 -0.69 -13.65 9.60
C ASP A 116 -1.63 -14.79 9.96
N GLU A 117 -2.33 -14.66 11.08
CA GLU A 117 -3.33 -15.65 11.52
C GLU A 117 -4.50 -15.75 10.53
N ASP A 118 -4.84 -14.64 9.86
CA ASP A 118 -5.96 -14.60 8.91
C ASP A 118 -5.54 -15.05 7.51
N ILE A 119 -6.24 -16.06 6.99
CA ILE A 119 -5.99 -16.61 5.65
C ILE A 119 -6.20 -15.59 4.52
N LYS A 120 -7.12 -14.64 4.67
CA LYS A 120 -7.35 -13.59 3.67
C LYS A 120 -6.14 -12.68 3.56
N VAL A 121 -5.50 -12.38 4.69
CA VAL A 121 -4.28 -11.57 4.73
C VAL A 121 -3.15 -12.30 4.03
N ARG A 122 -2.95 -13.59 4.33
CA ARG A 122 -1.91 -14.40 3.68
C ARG A 122 -2.10 -14.49 2.17
N ILE A 123 -3.32 -14.80 1.69
CA ILE A 123 -3.64 -14.85 0.26
C ILE A 123 -3.41 -13.48 -0.40
N GLY A 124 -3.88 -12.41 0.24
CA GLY A 124 -3.66 -11.05 -0.24
C GLY A 124 -2.18 -10.73 -0.41
N ALA A 125 -1.34 -11.08 0.58
CA ALA A 125 0.09 -10.85 0.51
C ALA A 125 0.75 -11.56 -0.69
N ILE A 126 0.32 -12.78 -1.00
CA ILE A 126 0.80 -13.52 -2.19
C ILE A 126 0.41 -12.80 -3.48
N LEU A 127 -0.86 -12.38 -3.60
CA LEU A 127 -1.35 -11.65 -4.76
C LEU A 127 -0.64 -10.30 -4.94
N ALA A 128 -0.40 -9.58 -3.85
CA ALA A 128 0.33 -8.32 -3.89
C ALA A 128 1.78 -8.51 -4.35
N LEU A 129 2.49 -9.51 -3.82
CA LEU A 129 3.87 -9.80 -4.22
C LEU A 129 3.99 -10.27 -5.68
N LYS A 130 2.98 -10.97 -6.19
CA LYS A 130 2.92 -11.42 -7.59
C LYS A 130 2.88 -10.26 -8.59
N GLU A 131 2.28 -9.13 -8.22
CA GLU A 131 2.15 -7.96 -9.08
C GLU A 131 3.38 -7.03 -9.06
N VAL A 132 4.37 -7.31 -8.20
CA VAL A 132 5.59 -6.50 -8.09
C VAL A 132 6.44 -6.67 -9.34
N LYS A 133 6.71 -5.58 -10.07
CA LYS A 133 7.46 -5.62 -11.33
C LYS A 133 8.98 -5.43 -11.18
N ASN A 134 9.44 -4.94 -10.04
CA ASN A 134 10.85 -4.62 -9.84
C ASN A 134 11.67 -5.89 -9.57
N GLU A 135 12.52 -6.28 -10.53
CA GLU A 135 13.33 -7.51 -10.45
C GLU A 135 14.31 -7.54 -9.26
N GLU A 136 14.88 -6.40 -8.88
CA GLU A 136 15.81 -6.35 -7.75
C GLU A 136 15.08 -6.66 -6.43
N ILE A 137 13.88 -6.09 -6.27
CA ILE A 137 12.99 -6.39 -5.14
C ILE A 137 12.59 -7.87 -5.17
N LEU A 138 12.18 -8.38 -6.32
CA LEU A 138 11.80 -9.78 -6.48
C LEU A 138 12.94 -10.75 -6.09
N ARG A 139 14.20 -10.45 -6.45
CA ARG A 139 15.37 -11.25 -6.01
C ARG A 139 15.50 -11.28 -4.48
N VAL A 140 15.35 -10.13 -3.84
CA VAL A 140 15.39 -10.04 -2.37
C VAL A 140 14.25 -10.82 -1.73
N ILE A 141 13.04 -10.70 -2.26
CA ILE A 141 11.87 -11.43 -1.77
C ILE A 141 12.04 -12.94 -1.94
N LYS A 142 12.60 -13.40 -3.06
CA LYS A 142 12.89 -14.82 -3.28
C LYS A 142 13.77 -15.40 -2.19
N GLU A 143 14.87 -14.72 -1.87
CA GLU A 143 15.80 -15.18 -0.81
C GLU A 143 15.17 -15.11 0.58
N LYS A 144 14.37 -14.08 0.86
CA LYS A 144 13.60 -13.97 2.10
C LYS A 144 12.61 -15.13 2.26
N LEU A 145 11.84 -15.46 1.22
CA LEU A 145 10.86 -16.54 1.26
C LEU A 145 11.53 -17.92 1.41
N LYS A 146 12.66 -18.17 0.74
CA LYS A 146 13.44 -19.40 0.96
C LYS A 146 13.90 -19.53 2.40
N LYS A 147 14.40 -18.44 2.99
CA LYS A 147 14.81 -18.42 4.40
C LYS A 147 13.62 -18.71 5.32
N MET A 148 12.48 -18.07 5.10
CA MET A 148 11.26 -18.35 5.86
C MET A 148 10.83 -19.82 5.71
N LEU A 149 10.92 -20.40 4.51
CA LEU A 149 10.56 -21.81 4.30
C LEU A 149 11.40 -22.78 5.15
N SER A 150 12.68 -22.45 5.39
CA SER A 150 13.56 -23.23 6.26
C SER A 150 13.33 -22.98 7.76
N GLU A 151 12.87 -21.79 8.14
CA GLU A 151 12.73 -21.38 9.54
C GLU A 151 11.38 -21.77 10.17
N TYR A 152 10.30 -21.83 9.38
CA TYR A 152 8.96 -22.09 9.90
C TYR A 152 8.62 -23.59 9.87
N GLU A 153 8.02 -24.06 10.97
CA GLU A 153 7.59 -25.45 11.14
C GLU A 153 6.09 -25.64 10.89
N GLU A 154 5.28 -24.59 11.09
CA GLU A 154 3.83 -24.62 10.88
C GLU A 154 3.47 -24.95 9.42
N ILE A 155 2.75 -26.06 9.22
CA ILE A 155 2.49 -26.62 7.89
C ILE A 155 1.76 -25.64 6.96
N ASN A 156 0.76 -24.93 7.49
CA ASN A 156 -0.04 -23.97 6.73
C ASN A 156 0.83 -22.81 6.20
N ILE A 157 1.71 -22.26 7.05
CA ILE A 157 2.61 -21.17 6.67
C ILE A 157 3.65 -21.67 5.64
N LYS A 158 4.19 -22.87 5.83
CA LYS A 158 5.14 -23.46 4.86
C LYS A 158 4.49 -23.66 3.48
N ASP A 159 3.25 -24.13 3.45
CA ASP A 159 2.52 -24.34 2.19
C ASP A 159 2.20 -23.02 1.50
N ASP A 160 1.80 -22.00 2.24
CA ASP A 160 1.60 -20.65 1.70
C ASP A 160 2.90 -20.06 1.14
N ILE A 161 4.04 -20.24 1.82
CA ILE A 161 5.35 -19.80 1.31
C ILE A 161 5.76 -20.58 0.05
N ARG A 162 5.54 -21.91 0.01
CA ARG A 162 5.79 -22.72 -1.20
C ARG A 162 4.92 -22.26 -2.36
N TYR A 163 3.65 -22.00 -2.09
CA TYR A 163 2.71 -21.51 -3.08
C TYR A 163 3.14 -20.14 -3.60
N ALA A 164 3.51 -19.21 -2.72
CA ALA A 164 4.04 -17.89 -3.10
C ALA A 164 5.29 -18.00 -3.98
N LEU A 165 6.26 -18.84 -3.59
CA LEU A 165 7.47 -19.08 -4.39
C LEU A 165 7.16 -19.60 -5.80
N LYS A 166 6.13 -20.44 -5.93
CA LYS A 166 5.67 -20.95 -7.22
C LYS A 166 4.98 -19.86 -8.04
N GLU A 167 3.98 -19.20 -7.47
CA GLU A 167 3.17 -18.20 -8.19
C GLU A 167 3.95 -16.97 -8.64
N ILE A 168 4.96 -16.54 -7.86
CA ILE A 168 5.70 -15.31 -8.13
C ILE A 168 6.88 -15.55 -9.09
N PHE A 169 7.51 -16.73 -9.07
CA PHE A 169 8.80 -16.96 -9.76
C PHE A 169 8.83 -18.10 -10.77
N LEU A 170 7.75 -18.88 -10.91
CA LEU A 170 7.67 -20.01 -11.85
C LEU A 170 6.61 -19.80 -12.95
N THR A 171 6.18 -18.56 -13.18
CA THR A 171 5.41 -18.14 -14.36
C THR A 171 6.29 -17.38 -15.34
#